data_AF-A0A3M4K7F1-F1
#
_entry.id   AF-A0A3M4K7F1-F1
#
_cell.length_a   1.000
_cell.length_b   1.000
_cell.length_c   1.000
_cell.angle_alpha   90.00
_cell.angle_beta   90.00
_cell.angle_gamma   90.00
#
_symmetry.space_group_name_H-M   'P 1'
#
loop_
_entity.id
_entity.type
_entity.pdbx_description
1 polymer ?
#
loop_
_entity_poly.entity_id
_entity_poly.type
_entity_poly.pdbx_seq_one_letter_code
_entity_poly.pdbx_strand_id
1 'polypeptide(L)'
;MSLEGEALIQADSDGIEVALAWLAARPGAQTGRPGWLLRLLMARVAEQYGKSDLALHLLGELDATAQHHVLAVWEPELIFEVKARLLKLLCLKAQRNDADKPALARRTEALLAALVAIDPVRAAVLCG
;
A
#
# COMPACT_ATOMS: atom_id res chain seq x y z
N MET A 1 -18.42 -9.45 -8.61
CA MET A 1 -17.68 -8.18 -8.45
C MET A 1 -16.51 -8.44 -7.50
N SER A 2 -15.40 -7.73 -7.65
CA SER A 2 -14.29 -7.82 -6.69
C SER A 2 -14.66 -7.04 -5.43
N LEU A 3 -14.17 -7.48 -4.26
CA LEU A 3 -14.34 -6.79 -2.99
C LEU A 3 -13.83 -5.34 -3.04
N GLU A 4 -12.78 -5.09 -3.83
CA GLU A 4 -12.28 -3.74 -4.09
C GLU A 4 -13.32 -2.88 -4.80
N GLY A 5 -13.96 -3.42 -5.84
CA GLY A 5 -14.97 -2.70 -6.60
C GLY A 5 -16.19 -2.34 -5.75
N GLU A 6 -16.61 -3.23 -4.85
CA GLU A 6 -17.66 -2.93 -3.87
C GLU A 6 -17.25 -1.80 -2.93
N ALA A 7 -16.01 -1.82 -2.42
CA ALA A 7 -15.50 -0.77 -1.55
C ALA A 7 -15.43 0.60 -2.24
N LEU A 8 -15.08 0.63 -3.53
CA LEU A 8 -15.06 1.86 -4.33
C LEU A 8 -16.46 2.40 -4.57
N ILE A 9 -17.42 1.54 -4.95
CA ILE A 9 -18.82 1.94 -5.10
C ILE A 9 -19.36 2.51 -3.80
N GLN A 10 -19.07 1.86 -2.67
CA GLN A 10 -19.45 2.32 -1.34
C GLN A 10 -18.80 3.66 -0.98
N ALA A 11 -17.54 3.87 -1.34
CA ALA A 11 -16.83 5.12 -1.09
C ALA A 11 -17.39 6.27 -1.94
N ASP A 12 -17.81 5.98 -3.18
CA ASP A 12 -18.48 6.94 -4.06
C ASP A 12 -19.89 7.31 -3.58
N SER A 13 -20.64 6.35 -3.02
CA SER A 13 -22.02 6.58 -2.54
C SER A 13 -22.08 7.20 -1.15
N ASP A 14 -21.35 6.62 -0.19
CA ASP A 14 -21.53 6.87 1.25
C ASP A 14 -20.27 7.46 1.91
N GLY A 15 -19.20 7.63 1.13
CA GLY A 15 -17.95 8.23 1.57
C GLY A 15 -16.89 7.23 2.03
N ILE A 16 -15.63 7.65 1.93
CA ILE A 16 -14.47 6.80 2.22
C ILE A 16 -14.47 6.22 3.64
N GLU A 17 -14.85 6.98 4.66
CA GLU A 17 -14.85 6.50 6.05
C GLU A 17 -15.82 5.32 6.23
N VAL A 18 -16.97 5.36 5.55
CA VAL A 18 -17.95 4.27 5.54
C VAL A 18 -17.39 3.04 4.85
N ALA A 19 -16.77 3.21 3.68
CA ALA A 19 -16.14 2.11 2.96
C ALA A 19 -15.01 1.45 3.77
N LEU A 20 -14.18 2.25 4.45
CA LEU A 20 -13.10 1.75 5.31
C LEU A 20 -13.65 1.01 6.54
N ALA A 21 -14.69 1.54 7.20
CA ALA A 21 -15.35 0.88 8.31
C ALA A 21 -15.98 -0.45 7.87
N TRP A 22 -16.60 -0.47 6.69
CA TRP A 22 -17.17 -1.69 6.11
C TRP A 22 -16.12 -2.75 5.80
N LEU A 23 -14.96 -2.37 5.24
CA LEU A 23 -13.83 -3.28 5.06
C LEU A 23 -13.30 -3.80 6.40
N ALA A 24 -13.18 -2.94 7.42
CA ALA A 24 -12.68 -3.30 8.74
C ALA A 24 -13.62 -4.26 9.51
N ALA A 25 -14.93 -4.19 9.23
CA ALA A 25 -15.94 -5.05 9.84
C ALA A 25 -16.01 -6.46 9.19
N ARG A 26 -15.25 -6.72 8.12
CA ARG A 26 -15.27 -8.02 7.43
C ARG A 26 -14.70 -9.14 8.33
N PRO A 27 -15.28 -10.35 8.27
CA PRO A 27 -14.69 -11.52 8.92
C PRO A 27 -13.24 -11.74 8.46
N GLY A 28 -12.34 -12.04 9.40
CA GLY A 28 -10.92 -12.27 9.09
C GLY A 28 -10.05 -11.01 9.00
N ALA A 29 -10.61 -9.82 9.24
CA ALA A 29 -9.85 -8.55 9.24
C ALA A 29 -8.64 -8.53 10.21
N GLN A 30 -8.63 -9.41 11.22
CA GLN A 30 -7.63 -9.44 12.27
C GLN A 30 -6.66 -10.64 12.21
N THR A 31 -6.77 -11.53 11.22
CA THR A 31 -5.98 -12.77 11.22
C THR A 31 -5.32 -13.08 9.88
N GLY A 32 -4.00 -13.28 9.92
CA GLY A 32 -3.18 -13.86 8.85
C GLY A 32 -3.32 -13.19 7.49
N ARG A 33 -3.30 -14.01 6.43
CA ARG A 33 -3.41 -13.57 5.03
C ARG A 33 -4.73 -12.83 4.73
N PRO A 34 -5.92 -13.29 5.16
CA PRO A 34 -7.17 -12.56 4.92
C PRO A 34 -7.17 -11.13 5.48
N GLY A 35 -6.67 -10.94 6.70
CA GLY A 35 -6.55 -9.62 7.32
C GLY A 35 -5.56 -8.72 6.58
N TRP A 36 -4.44 -9.28 6.15
CA TRP A 36 -3.46 -8.57 5.32
C TRP A 36 -4.06 -8.08 3.99
N LEU A 37 -4.81 -8.93 3.29
CA LEU A 37 -5.49 -8.57 2.03
C LEU A 37 -6.55 -7.49 2.22
N LEU A 38 -7.36 -7.58 3.28
CA LEU A 38 -8.35 -6.55 3.61
C LEU A 38 -7.68 -5.20 3.88
N ARG A 39 -6.56 -5.20 4.60
CA ARG A 39 -5.81 -3.99 4.89
C ARG A 39 -5.11 -3.41 3.66
N LEU A 40 -4.71 -4.25 2.69
CA LEU A 40 -4.28 -3.79 1.37
C LEU A 40 -5.42 -3.10 0.61
N LEU A 41 -6.63 -3.65 0.61
CA LEU A 41 -7.79 -2.99 -0.02
C LEU A 41 -8.08 -1.63 0.62
N MET A 42 -8.03 -1.54 1.95
CA MET A 42 -8.16 -0.26 2.66
C MET A 42 -7.10 0.75 2.20
N ALA A 43 -5.86 0.31 1.98
CA ALA A 43 -4.80 1.17 1.47
C ALA A 43 -5.05 1.66 0.03
N ARG A 44 -5.54 0.78 -0.86
CA ARG A 44 -5.90 1.14 -2.25
C ARG A 44 -7.00 2.19 -2.29
N VAL A 45 -8.07 1.98 -1.51
CA VAL A 45 -9.18 2.93 -1.38
C VAL A 45 -8.67 4.26 -0.79
N ALA A 46 -7.89 4.22 0.29
CA ALA A 46 -7.32 5.43 0.88
C ALA A 46 -6.46 6.23 -0.10
N GLU A 47 -5.62 5.55 -0.90
CA GLU A 47 -4.82 6.18 -1.94
C GLU A 47 -5.70 6.83 -3.02
N GLN A 48 -6.73 6.13 -3.51
CA GLN A 48 -7.60 6.61 -4.59
C GLN A 48 -8.38 7.88 -4.22
N TYR A 49 -8.83 8.01 -2.97
CA TYR A 49 -9.57 9.19 -2.49
C TYR A 49 -8.67 10.24 -1.82
N GLY A 50 -7.36 10.21 -2.09
CA GLY A 50 -6.43 11.26 -1.67
C GLY A 50 -6.07 11.26 -0.19
N LYS A 51 -6.45 10.24 0.59
CA LYS A 51 -6.05 10.06 2.00
C LYS A 51 -4.60 9.53 2.08
N SER A 52 -3.67 10.30 1.54
CA SER A 52 -2.28 9.90 1.27
C SER A 52 -1.53 9.48 2.54
N ASP A 53 -1.71 10.19 3.66
CA ASP A 53 -1.06 9.84 4.92
C ASP A 53 -1.61 8.53 5.49
N LEU A 54 -2.92 8.29 5.41
CA LEU A 54 -3.51 7.01 5.82
C LEU A 54 -2.98 5.86 4.96
N ALA A 55 -2.96 6.04 3.64
CA ALA A 55 -2.41 5.05 2.71
C ALA A 55 -0.94 4.73 3.03
N LEU A 56 -0.11 5.74 3.30
CA LEU A 56 1.29 5.56 3.71
C LEU A 56 1.41 4.71 4.99
N HIS A 57 0.60 4.99 6.02
CA HIS A 57 0.64 4.21 7.26
C HIS A 57 0.19 2.77 7.03
N LEU A 58 -0.92 2.56 6.31
CA LEU A 58 -1.42 1.22 6.01
C LEU A 58 -0.42 0.39 5.22
N LEU A 59 0.17 0.96 4.17
CA LEU A 59 1.15 0.27 3.35
C LEU A 59 2.46 0.02 4.11
N GLY A 60 2.87 0.94 4.99
CA GLY A 60 4.06 0.76 5.83
C GLY A 60 3.91 -0.43 6.79
N GLU A 61 2.75 -0.57 7.41
CA GLU A 61 2.41 -1.74 8.24
C GLU A 61 2.40 -3.04 7.42
N LEU A 62 1.82 -3.01 6.21
CA LEU A 62 1.79 -4.18 5.31
C LEU A 62 3.20 -4.62 4.89
N ASP A 63 4.09 -3.67 4.61
CA ASP A 63 5.48 -3.93 4.23
C ASP A 63 6.29 -4.53 5.38
N ALA A 64 6.11 -4.01 6.60
CA ALA A 64 6.78 -4.53 7.80
C ALA A 64 6.29 -5.93 8.18
N THR A 65 4.98 -6.17 8.08
CA THR A 65 4.38 -7.49 8.40
C THR A 65 4.64 -8.53 7.30
N ALA A 66 4.79 -8.11 6.04
CA ALA A 66 5.13 -9.00 4.94
C ALA A 66 6.46 -9.73 5.12
N GLN A 67 7.41 -9.15 5.87
CA GLN A 67 8.68 -9.80 6.20
C GLN A 67 8.52 -10.91 7.26
N HIS A 68 7.51 -10.81 8.12
CA HIS A 68 7.25 -11.75 9.21
C HIS A 68 6.40 -12.95 8.77
N HIS A 69 5.62 -12.77 7.71
CA HIS A 69 4.85 -13.84 7.10
C HIS A 69 5.63 -14.43 5.93
N VAL A 70 5.49 -15.73 5.67
CA VAL A 70 6.04 -16.36 4.44
C VAL A 70 5.40 -15.77 3.16
N LEU A 71 4.52 -14.77 3.28
CA LEU A 71 3.85 -14.04 2.19
C LEU A 71 4.81 -13.56 1.09
N ALA A 72 6.03 -13.12 1.42
CA ALA A 72 6.99 -12.70 0.40
C ALA A 72 7.38 -13.82 -0.59
N VAL A 73 7.27 -15.08 -0.17
CA VAL A 73 7.51 -16.26 -1.02
C VAL A 73 6.25 -16.69 -1.75
N TRP A 74 5.07 -16.51 -1.14
CA TRP A 74 3.80 -17.02 -1.69
C TRP A 74 3.09 -16.02 -2.60
N GLU A 75 3.31 -14.71 -2.42
CA GLU A 75 2.60 -13.64 -3.14
C GLU A 75 3.54 -12.46 -3.48
N PRO A 76 4.63 -12.71 -4.24
CA PRO A 76 5.61 -11.65 -4.57
C PRO A 76 4.99 -10.47 -5.33
N GLU A 77 3.92 -10.70 -6.08
CA GLU A 77 3.20 -9.65 -6.82
C GLU A 77 2.53 -8.64 -5.89
N LEU A 78 1.97 -9.10 -4.76
CA LEU A 78 1.33 -8.24 -3.77
C LEU A 78 2.37 -7.45 -2.97
N ILE A 79 3.52 -8.07 -2.67
CA ILE A 79 4.62 -7.36 -2.01
C ILE A 79 5.19 -6.28 -2.93
N PHE A 80 5.37 -6.60 -4.22
CA PHE A 80 5.77 -5.61 -5.22
C PHE A 80 4.79 -4.43 -5.25
N GLU A 81 3.49 -4.71 -5.26
CA GLU A 81 2.47 -3.66 -5.27
C GLU A 81 2.56 -2.74 -4.03
N VAL A 82 2.67 -3.31 -2.83
CA VAL A 82 2.78 -2.52 -1.59
C VAL A 82 3.98 -1.58 -1.66
N LYS A 83 5.15 -2.11 -2.05
CA LYS A 83 6.38 -1.33 -2.16
C LYS A 83 6.31 -0.27 -3.26
N ALA A 84 5.71 -0.58 -4.41
CA ALA A 84 5.56 0.37 -5.51
C ALA A 84 4.61 1.53 -5.14
N ARG A 85 3.52 1.24 -4.43
CA ARG A 85 2.61 2.29 -3.92
C ARG A 85 3.28 3.16 -2.85
N LEU A 86 4.04 2.55 -1.93
CA LEU A 86 4.84 3.30 -0.95
C LEU A 86 5.83 4.24 -1.63
N LEU A 87 6.56 3.74 -2.62
CA LEU A 87 7.52 4.52 -3.40
C LEU A 87 6.84 5.75 -4.03
N LYS A 88 5.73 5.54 -4.73
CA LYS A 88 4.94 6.62 -5.34
C LYS A 88 4.52 7.67 -4.32
N LEU A 89 3.94 7.24 -3.19
CA LEU A 89 3.46 8.16 -2.16
C LEU A 89 4.60 8.94 -1.47
N LEU A 90 5.75 8.30 -1.24
CA LEU A 90 6.94 8.97 -0.68
C LEU A 90 7.52 10.00 -1.65
N CYS A 91 7.58 9.70 -2.95
CA CYS A 91 7.98 10.66 -3.97
C CYS A 91 7.05 11.88 -3.99
N LEU A 92 5.73 11.65 -3.96
CA LEU A 92 4.74 12.73 -3.88
C LEU A 92 4.88 13.56 -2.58
N LYS A 93 5.16 12.91 -1.44
CA LYS A 93 5.37 13.60 -0.16
C LYS A 93 6.65 14.44 -0.18
N ALA A 94 7.74 13.94 -0.77
CA ALA A 94 9.02 14.65 -0.88
C ALA A 94 8.94 15.90 -1.78
N GLN A 95 8.04 15.92 -2.77
CA GLN A 95 7.78 17.11 -3.58
C GLN A 95 7.05 18.22 -2.81
N ARG A 96 6.32 17.87 -1.75
CA ARG A 96 5.47 18.80 -0.99
C ARG A 96 6.07 19.22 0.35
N ASN A 97 7.04 18.47 0.88
CA ASN A 97 7.63 18.69 2.19
C ASN A 97 9.17 18.65 2.13
N ASP A 98 9.79 19.79 2.41
CA ASP A 98 11.26 19.93 2.39
C ASP A 98 11.93 19.54 3.71
N ALA A 99 11.20 19.51 4.82
CA ALA A 99 11.76 19.31 6.16
C ALA A 99 12.43 17.94 6.36
N ASP A 100 11.99 16.91 5.63
CA ASP A 100 12.43 15.52 5.81
C ASP A 100 13.11 14.91 4.56
N LYS A 101 13.52 15.75 3.60
CA LYS A 101 14.15 15.31 2.34
C LYS A 101 15.20 14.19 2.47
N PRO A 102 16.19 14.26 3.37
CA PRO A 102 17.21 13.20 3.47
C PRO A 102 16.68 11.88 4.04
N ALA A 103 15.67 11.91 4.92
CA ALA A 103 15.04 10.70 5.43
C ALA A 103 14.17 10.04 4.36
N LEU A 104 13.41 10.85 3.61
CA LEU A 104 12.59 10.40 2.49
C LEU A 104 13.44 9.80 1.37
N ALA A 105 14.54 10.46 0.97
CA ALA A 105 15.45 9.96 -0.06
C ALA A 105 16.00 8.57 0.26
N ARG A 106 16.51 8.36 1.49
CA ARG A 106 17.00 7.04 1.93
C ARG A 106 15.93 5.97 1.87
N ARG A 107 14.69 6.30 2.24
CA ARG A 107 13.57 5.35 2.21
C ARG A 107 13.14 5.02 0.78
N THR A 108 13.14 6.02 -0.11
CA THR A 108 12.89 5.84 -1.56
C THR A 108 13.93 4.91 -2.18
N GLU A 109 15.23 5.14 -1.92
CA GLU A 109 16.32 4.29 -2.43
C GLU A 109 16.19 2.84 -1.94
N ALA A 110 15.90 2.64 -0.64
CA ALA A 110 15.68 1.31 -0.08
C ALA A 110 14.49 0.57 -0.73
N LEU A 111 13.40 1.29 -1.01
CA LEU A 111 12.23 0.71 -1.69
C LEU A 111 12.53 0.35 -3.15
N LEU A 112 13.25 1.20 -3.88
CA LEU A 112 13.70 0.91 -5.24
C LEU A 112 14.57 -0.35 -5.29
N ALA A 113 15.57 -0.45 -4.40
CA ALA A 113 16.41 -1.63 -4.30
C ALA A 113 15.60 -2.90 -4.00
N ALA A 114 14.62 -2.82 -3.09
CA ALA A 114 13.75 -3.94 -2.77
C ALA A 114 12.83 -4.34 -3.95
N LEU A 115 12.31 -3.38 -4.71
CA LEU A 115 11.50 -3.65 -5.90
C LEU A 115 12.33 -4.33 -6.99
N VAL A 116 13.56 -3.87 -7.23
CA VAL A 116 14.50 -4.47 -8.17
C VAL A 116 14.84 -5.91 -7.77
N ALA A 117 14.99 -6.19 -6.47
CA ALA A 117 15.24 -7.54 -5.98
C ALA A 117 14.05 -8.49 -6.18
N ILE A 118 12.82 -7.98 -6.21
CA ILE A 118 11.62 -8.78 -6.48
C ILE A 118 11.45 -8.99 -7.99
N ASP A 119 11.46 -7.91 -8.78
CA ASP A 119 11.30 -7.96 -10.22
C ASP A 119 11.98 -6.75 -10.88
N PRO A 120 13.17 -6.92 -11.49
CA PRO A 120 13.89 -5.82 -12.12
C PRO A 120 13.20 -5.27 -13.37
N VAL A 121 12.42 -6.09 -14.08
CA VAL A 121 11.71 -5.68 -15.31
C VAL A 121 10.55 -4.75 -14.95
N ARG A 122 9.77 -5.12 -13.92
CA ARG A 122 8.69 -4.26 -13.40
C ARG A 122 9.25 -3.05 -12.66
N ALA A 123 10.40 -3.16 -12.00
CA ALA A 123 11.02 -2.03 -11.32
C ALA A 123 11.58 -0.98 -12.31
N ALA A 124 12.06 -1.40 -13.49
CA ALA A 124 12.66 -0.50 -14.47
C ALA A 124 11.72 0.65 -14.90
N VAL A 125 10.40 0.41 -14.95
CA VAL A 125 9.43 1.47 -15.29
C VAL A 125 9.18 2.46 -14.15
N LEU A 126 9.64 2.17 -12.93
CA LEU A 126 9.52 3.03 -11.76
C LEU A 126 10.78 3.90 -11.53
N CYS A 127 11.88 3.56 -12.20
CA CYS A 127 13.17 4.26 -12.10
C CYS A 127 13.34 5.40 -13.13
N GLY A 128 12.27 5.77 -13.84
CA GLY A 128 12.28 6.77 -14.91
C GLY A 128 11.75 8.14 -14.49
#